data_AF-A0A314YY62-F1
#
_entry.id   AF-A0A314YY62-F1
#
_cell.length_a   1.000
_cell.length_b   1.000
_cell.length_c   1.000
_cell.angle_alpha   90.00
_cell.angle_beta   90.00
_cell.angle_gamma   90.00
#
_symmetry.space_group_name_H-M   'P 1'
#
loop_
_entity.id
_entity.type
_entity.pdbx_description
1 polymer ?
#
loop_
_entity_poly.entity_id
_entity_poly.type
_entity_poly.pdbx_seq_one_letter_code
_entity_poly.pdbx_strand_id
1 'polypeptide(L)'
;MRIRLEKPLLISSFTAIDGRGPSVHIAGNACLVVFKASNVIIHGLRIHHCCSQAPSLVMDPDGKIMPLGQVDGDAIRLVTASKVWIDHNTLYECQDGLLDVTRGSTDITVSNNWFRDRSCFRATMIAIFGIRT
;
A
#
# COMPACT_ATOMS: atom_id res chain seq x y z
N MET A 1 -12.42 -0.02 13.67
CA MET A 1 -12.93 0.63 12.45
C MET A 1 -12.62 -0.24 11.24
N ARG A 2 -13.58 -0.47 10.35
CA ARG A 2 -13.37 -1.23 9.11
C ARG A 2 -13.73 -0.35 7.93
N ILE A 3 -12.76 -0.13 7.04
CA ILE A 3 -12.85 0.73 5.86
C ILE A 3 -12.78 -0.19 4.64
N ARG A 4 -13.76 -0.07 3.76
CA ARG A 4 -13.75 -0.74 2.46
C ARG A 4 -13.61 0.33 1.39
N LEU A 5 -12.51 0.29 0.65
CA LEU A 5 -12.25 1.23 -0.44
C LEU A 5 -12.96 0.76 -1.70
N GLU A 6 -13.82 1.58 -2.28
CA GLU A 6 -14.47 1.27 -3.56
C GLU A 6 -13.47 1.26 -4.73
N LYS A 7 -12.42 2.07 -4.63
CA LYS A 7 -11.33 2.19 -5.60
C LYS A 7 -10.00 2.38 -4.89
N PRO A 8 -8.86 2.15 -5.56
CA PRO A 8 -7.54 2.32 -4.95
C PRO A 8 -7.37 3.73 -4.38
N LEU A 9 -6.82 3.82 -3.16
CA LEU A 9 -6.56 5.10 -2.51
C LEU A 9 -5.15 5.57 -2.89
N LEU A 10 -5.08 6.66 -3.67
CA LEU A 10 -3.82 7.33 -4.00
C LEU A 10 -3.37 8.20 -2.84
N ILE A 11 -2.13 8.00 -2.39
CA ILE A 11 -1.52 8.75 -1.29
C ILE A 11 -0.55 9.80 -1.87
N SER A 12 -0.76 11.07 -1.52
CA SER A 12 0.12 12.20 -1.87
C SER A 12 1.43 12.21 -1.09
N SER A 13 2.38 12.98 -1.60
CA SER A 13 3.57 13.36 -0.85
C SER A 13 3.25 14.05 0.48
N PHE A 14 4.16 13.95 1.44
CA PHE A 14 4.05 14.59 2.77
C PHE A 14 2.82 14.16 3.57
N THR A 15 2.44 12.88 3.44
CA THR A 15 1.25 12.32 4.08
C THR A 15 1.62 11.27 5.11
N ALA A 16 0.96 11.29 6.27
CA ALA A 16 1.02 10.23 7.26
C ALA A 16 -0.35 9.58 7.45
N ILE A 17 -0.43 8.27 7.27
CA ILE A 17 -1.58 7.46 7.66
C ILE A 17 -1.23 6.76 8.96
N ASP A 18 -1.91 7.15 10.04
CA ASP A 18 -1.62 6.72 11.40
C ASP A 18 -2.83 6.01 12.02
N GLY A 19 -2.68 4.71 12.28
CA GLY A 19 -3.66 3.85 12.92
C GLY A 19 -3.45 3.63 14.41
N ARG A 20 -2.57 4.39 15.09
CA ARG A 20 -2.29 4.21 16.54
C ARG A 20 -3.55 4.39 17.39
N GLY A 21 -3.77 3.44 18.31
CA GLY A 21 -4.90 3.45 19.23
C GLY A 21 -6.01 2.49 18.80
N PRO A 22 -6.89 2.86 17.86
CA PRO A 22 -7.97 2.01 17.43
C PRO A 22 -7.51 0.91 16.47
N SER A 23 -8.23 -0.22 16.45
CA SER A 23 -8.03 -1.24 15.43
C SER A 23 -8.60 -0.78 14.08
N VAL A 24 -7.75 -0.31 13.17
CA VAL A 24 -8.14 0.14 11.81
C VAL A 24 -7.86 -0.95 10.79
N HIS A 25 -8.92 -1.37 10.07
CA HIS A 25 -8.84 -2.35 9.00
C HIS A 25 -9.16 -1.70 7.65
N ILE A 26 -8.30 -1.88 6.66
CA ILE A 26 -8.57 -1.56 5.24
C ILE A 26 -8.69 -2.88 4.50
N ALA A 27 -9.90 -3.22 4.03
CA ALA A 27 -10.14 -4.58 3.53
C ALA A 27 -11.31 -4.74 2.56
N GLY A 28 -11.25 -5.81 1.77
CA GLY A 28 -12.39 -6.39 1.06
C GLY A 28 -12.71 -5.76 -0.30
N ASN A 29 -11.78 -5.00 -0.87
CA ASN A 29 -11.78 -4.57 -2.27
C ASN A 29 -10.41 -3.95 -2.62
N ALA A 30 -10.34 -2.64 -2.90
CA ALA A 30 -9.10 -1.95 -3.23
C ALA A 30 -8.26 -1.59 -1.99
N CYS A 31 -6.98 -1.30 -2.19
CA CYS A 31 -6.01 -0.98 -1.13
C CYS A 31 -5.13 0.23 -1.49
N LEU A 32 -3.97 0.37 -0.85
CA LEU A 32 -3.20 1.61 -0.84
C LEU A 32 -2.18 1.68 -1.98
N VAL A 33 -2.09 2.85 -2.63
CA VAL A 33 -1.14 3.09 -3.71
C VAL A 33 -0.41 4.42 -3.48
N VAL A 34 0.92 4.38 -3.47
CA VAL A 34 1.80 5.55 -3.48
C VAL A 34 2.39 5.66 -4.88
N PHE A 35 1.92 6.64 -5.67
CA PHE A 35 2.32 6.83 -7.06
C PHE A 35 2.98 8.19 -7.25
N LYS A 36 4.25 8.21 -7.69
CA LYS A 36 5.03 9.43 -7.94
C LYS A 36 5.01 10.41 -6.75
N ALA A 37 5.13 9.87 -5.53
CA ALA A 37 5.04 10.63 -4.29
C ALA A 37 6.23 10.37 -3.37
N SER A 38 6.48 11.29 -2.43
CA SER A 38 7.58 11.17 -1.47
C SER A 38 7.20 11.56 -0.05
N ASN A 39 7.98 11.15 0.94
CA ASN A 39 7.78 11.54 2.34
C ASN A 39 6.43 11.03 2.86
N VAL A 40 6.22 9.72 2.79
CA VAL A 40 4.97 9.05 3.19
C VAL A 40 5.23 8.13 4.38
N ILE A 41 4.33 8.16 5.37
CA ILE A 41 4.34 7.23 6.50
C ILE A 41 3.04 6.43 6.49
N ILE A 42 3.15 5.11 6.57
CA ILE A 42 2.01 4.20 6.71
C ILE A 42 2.24 3.37 7.97
N HIS A 43 1.45 3.63 9.01
CA HIS A 43 1.71 3.07 10.34
C HIS A 43 0.46 2.58 11.06
N GLY A 44 0.57 1.42 11.73
CA GLY A 44 -0.45 0.93 12.66
C GLY A 44 -1.73 0.40 12.00
N LEU A 45 -1.70 0.00 10.72
CA LEU A 45 -2.88 -0.45 9.98
C LEU A 45 -2.95 -1.98 9.85
N ARG A 46 -4.17 -2.50 9.71
CA ARG A 46 -4.42 -3.89 9.27
C ARG A 46 -4.98 -3.87 7.85
N ILE A 47 -4.21 -4.32 6.87
CA ILE A 47 -4.61 -4.29 5.46
C ILE A 47 -4.71 -5.73 4.95
N HIS A 48 -5.89 -6.12 4.47
CA HIS A 48 -6.12 -7.52 4.13
C HIS A 48 -7.26 -7.73 3.14
N HIS A 49 -7.29 -8.89 2.45
CA HIS A 49 -8.34 -9.21 1.49
C HIS A 49 -8.47 -8.16 0.39
N CYS A 50 -7.32 -7.62 -0.06
CA CYS A 50 -7.26 -6.76 -1.22
C CYS A 50 -7.49 -7.59 -2.48
N CYS A 51 -8.27 -7.09 -3.42
CA CYS A 51 -8.61 -7.75 -4.66
C CYS A 51 -8.21 -6.89 -5.86
N SER A 52 -7.86 -7.54 -6.96
CA SER A 52 -7.57 -6.88 -8.23
C SER A 52 -8.74 -5.99 -8.65
N GLN A 53 -8.42 -4.80 -9.16
CA GLN A 53 -9.40 -3.83 -9.65
C GLN A 53 -9.19 -3.60 -11.13
N ALA A 54 -10.29 -3.61 -11.88
CA ALA A 54 -10.30 -3.17 -13.27
C ALA A 54 -9.89 -1.68 -13.37
N PRO A 55 -9.40 -1.23 -14.53
CA PRO A 55 -9.10 0.18 -14.76
C PRO A 55 -10.28 1.07 -14.36
N SER A 56 -10.01 2.13 -13.61
CA SER A 56 -11.07 2.99 -13.08
C SER A 56 -10.61 4.44 -12.94
N LEU A 57 -11.59 5.34 -12.88
CA LEU A 57 -11.34 6.75 -12.59
C LEU A 57 -11.21 6.96 -11.09
N VAL A 58 -10.08 7.46 -10.63
CA VAL A 58 -9.79 7.78 -9.22
C VAL A 58 -9.53 9.27 -9.05
N MET A 59 -9.77 9.77 -7.85
CA MET A 59 -9.36 11.12 -7.49
C MET A 59 -7.86 11.10 -7.19
N ASP A 60 -7.12 11.95 -7.87
CA ASP A 60 -5.72 12.21 -7.55
C ASP A 60 -5.62 13.08 -6.28
N PRO A 61 -4.43 13.22 -5.70
CA PRO A 61 -4.28 14.02 -4.49
C PRO A 61 -4.56 15.53 -4.65
N ASP A 62 -4.60 16.05 -5.88
CA ASP A 62 -4.97 17.44 -6.18
C ASP A 62 -6.50 17.61 -6.37
N GLY A 63 -7.27 16.54 -6.16
CA GLY A 63 -8.73 16.52 -6.32
C GLY A 63 -9.21 16.35 -7.76
N LYS A 64 -8.30 16.10 -8.72
CA LYS A 64 -8.65 15.88 -10.12
C LYS A 64 -8.95 14.42 -10.36
N ILE A 65 -9.85 14.15 -11.30
CA ILE A 65 -10.16 12.78 -11.70
C ILE A 65 -9.12 12.33 -12.73
N MET A 66 -8.41 11.24 -12.43
CA MET A 66 -7.43 10.64 -13.33
C MET A 66 -7.74 9.16 -13.60
N PRO A 67 -7.40 8.64 -14.80
CA PRO A 67 -7.47 7.22 -15.07
C PRO A 67 -6.35 6.48 -14.33
N LEU A 68 -6.72 5.46 -13.56
CA LEU A 68 -5.81 4.48 -13.00
C LEU A 68 -5.95 3.17 -13.78
N GLY A 69 -4.81 2.60 -14.17
CA GLY A 69 -4.77 1.29 -14.83
C GLY A 69 -5.24 0.16 -13.93
N GLN A 70 -5.15 -1.08 -14.43
CA GLN A 70 -5.44 -2.25 -13.63
C GLN A 70 -4.53 -2.29 -12.39
N VAL A 71 -5.12 -2.63 -11.24
CA VAL A 71 -4.39 -2.86 -9.99
C VAL A 71 -4.49 -4.34 -9.64
N ASP A 72 -3.36 -4.93 -9.26
CA ASP A 72 -3.18 -6.38 -9.18
C ASP A 72 -3.76 -6.98 -7.88
N GLY A 73 -3.96 -6.12 -6.87
CA GLY A 73 -4.55 -6.50 -5.58
C GLY A 73 -3.55 -6.51 -4.44
N ASP A 74 -2.44 -5.77 -4.55
CA ASP A 74 -1.46 -5.62 -3.48
C ASP A 74 -2.03 -4.88 -2.26
N ALA A 75 -1.55 -5.21 -1.05
CA ALA A 75 -1.94 -4.46 0.15
C ALA A 75 -1.40 -3.02 0.14
N ILE A 76 -0.11 -2.86 -0.19
CA ILE A 76 0.54 -1.56 -0.37
C ILE A 76 1.37 -1.62 -1.64
N ARG A 77 1.13 -0.69 -2.57
CA ARG A 77 1.89 -0.58 -3.81
C ARG A 77 2.66 0.74 -3.86
N LEU A 78 3.97 0.68 -4.08
CA LEU A 78 4.86 1.82 -4.23
C LEU A 78 5.41 1.87 -5.66
N VAL A 79 5.10 2.95 -6.38
CA VAL A 79 5.48 3.12 -7.78
C VAL A 79 6.12 4.49 -7.98
N THR A 80 7.42 4.49 -8.31
CA THR A 80 8.21 5.73 -8.40
C THR A 80 8.09 6.57 -7.12
N ALA A 81 8.13 5.90 -5.96
CA ALA A 81 7.98 6.51 -4.65
C ALA A 81 9.34 6.67 -3.95
N SER A 82 9.50 7.69 -3.11
CA SER A 82 10.74 7.84 -2.32
C SER A 82 10.51 8.28 -0.89
N LYS A 83 11.42 7.95 0.02
CA LYS A 83 11.33 8.33 1.45
C LYS A 83 10.01 7.87 2.06
N VAL A 84 9.74 6.58 1.98
CA VAL A 84 8.51 5.97 2.50
C VAL A 84 8.85 5.09 3.70
N TRP A 85 8.12 5.25 4.79
CA TRP A 85 8.24 4.42 5.98
C TRP A 85 6.96 3.61 6.21
N ILE A 86 7.07 2.29 6.11
CA ILE A 86 5.99 1.34 6.36
C ILE A 86 6.31 0.63 7.69
N ASP A 87 5.53 0.93 8.73
CA ASP A 87 5.87 0.53 10.10
C ASP A 87 4.70 0.01 10.93
N HIS A 88 4.89 -1.05 11.72
CA HIS A 88 3.85 -1.61 12.63
C HIS A 88 2.51 -1.95 11.95
N ASN A 89 2.53 -2.34 10.68
CA ASN A 89 1.33 -2.78 9.98
C ASN A 89 1.17 -4.30 10.04
N THR A 90 -0.06 -4.79 9.94
CA THR A 90 -0.36 -6.21 9.69
C THR A 90 -0.93 -6.35 8.28
N LEU A 91 -0.23 -7.05 7.39
CA LEU A 91 -0.66 -7.26 6.00
C LEU A 91 -0.90 -8.75 5.73
N TYR A 92 -2.07 -9.13 5.20
CA TYR A 92 -2.38 -10.55 4.98
C TYR A 92 -3.50 -10.83 3.96
N GLU A 93 -3.47 -12.02 3.37
CA GLU A 93 -4.56 -12.57 2.55
C GLU A 93 -5.02 -11.61 1.43
N CYS A 94 -4.08 -10.97 0.73
CA CYS A 94 -4.35 -10.19 -0.47
C CYS A 94 -4.26 -11.07 -1.72
N GLN A 95 -4.91 -10.65 -2.82
CA GLN A 95 -5.01 -11.47 -4.03
C GLN A 95 -3.69 -11.63 -4.78
N ASP A 96 -2.81 -10.62 -4.77
CA ASP A 96 -1.47 -10.68 -5.36
C ASP A 96 -0.40 -10.57 -4.25
N GLY A 97 0.35 -9.47 -4.19
CA GLY A 97 1.36 -9.25 -3.16
C GLY A 97 0.81 -8.60 -1.86
N LEU A 98 1.65 -8.59 -0.83
CA LEU A 98 1.39 -7.78 0.37
C LEU A 98 2.02 -6.38 0.25
N LEU A 99 3.23 -6.31 -0.31
CA LEU A 99 3.97 -5.07 -0.53
C LEU A 99 4.73 -5.17 -1.85
N ASP A 100 4.35 -4.33 -2.82
CA ASP A 100 5.02 -4.22 -4.13
C ASP A 100 5.77 -2.89 -4.24
N VAL A 101 7.09 -2.95 -4.51
CA VAL A 101 7.96 -1.77 -4.62
C VAL A 101 8.65 -1.80 -5.98
N THR A 102 8.21 -0.92 -6.89
CA THR A 102 8.62 -0.97 -8.30
C THR A 102 8.95 0.40 -8.90
N ARG A 103 9.41 0.39 -10.16
CA ARG A 103 9.59 1.57 -11.03
C ARG A 103 10.46 2.69 -10.43
N GLY A 104 11.64 2.32 -9.94
CA GLY A 104 12.64 3.27 -9.43
C GLY A 104 12.32 3.83 -8.05
N SER A 105 11.45 3.16 -7.28
CA SER A 105 11.22 3.53 -5.89
C SER A 105 12.49 3.33 -5.05
N THR A 106 12.80 4.26 -4.15
CA THR A 106 14.07 4.30 -3.37
C THR A 106 13.86 4.86 -1.97
N ASP A 107 14.81 4.66 -1.05
CA ASP A 107 14.72 5.15 0.34
C ASP A 107 13.44 4.69 1.05
N ILE A 108 13.17 3.39 0.95
CA ILE A 108 11.99 2.75 1.55
C ILE A 108 12.44 1.98 2.80
N THR A 109 11.83 2.31 3.94
CA THR A 109 12.04 1.58 5.20
C THR A 109 10.81 0.75 5.52
N VAL A 110 11.00 -0.56 5.72
CA VAL A 110 9.95 -1.51 6.11
C VAL A 110 10.36 -2.09 7.46
N SER A 111 9.68 -1.72 8.54
CA SER A 111 10.05 -2.11 9.91
C SER A 111 8.85 -2.56 10.73
N ASN A 112 9.05 -3.50 11.66
CA ASN A 112 8.03 -3.92 12.63
C ASN A 112 6.67 -4.36 12.05
N ASN A 113 6.63 -4.76 10.78
CA ASN A 113 5.39 -5.22 10.15
C ASN A 113 5.20 -6.71 10.36
N TRP A 114 3.94 -7.15 10.48
CA TRP A 114 3.57 -8.55 10.49
C TRP A 114 2.92 -8.93 9.15
N PHE A 115 3.68 -9.64 8.31
CA PHE A 115 3.19 -10.21 7.06
C PHE A 115 2.69 -11.65 7.29
N ARG A 116 1.44 -11.94 6.90
CA ARG A 116 0.90 -13.30 6.95
C ARG A 116 0.31 -13.65 5.59
N ASP A 117 1.05 -14.40 4.80
CA ASP A 117 0.57 -14.84 3.49
C ASP A 117 -0.12 -16.22 3.57
N ARG A 118 -1.16 -16.43 2.76
CA ARG A 118 -1.80 -17.73 2.50
C ARG A 118 -2.09 -17.94 1.01
N SER A 119 -1.22 -17.47 0.12
CA SER A 119 -1.46 -17.55 -1.33
C SER A 119 -0.52 -18.57 -1.97
N CYS A 120 -1.10 -19.57 -2.65
CA CYS A 120 -0.38 -20.58 -3.44
C CYS A 120 0.28 -19.99 -4.72
N PHE A 121 0.18 -18.67 -4.93
CA PHE A 121 0.85 -17.91 -5.98
C PHE A 121 1.56 -16.70 -5.36
N ARG A 122 2.90 -16.76 -5.35
CA ARG A 122 3.91 -15.71 -5.14
C ARG A 122 3.53 -14.51 -4.25
N ALA A 123 3.94 -14.56 -2.98
CA ALA A 123 4.37 -13.34 -2.29
C ALA A 123 5.60 -12.76 -2.99
N THR A 124 5.41 -11.83 -3.92
CA THR A 124 6.51 -11.06 -4.50
C THR A 124 6.90 -9.95 -3.52
N MET A 125 7.72 -10.31 -2.52
CA MET A 125 8.41 -9.32 -1.69
C MET A 125 9.64 -8.83 -2.46
N ILE A 126 9.48 -7.83 -3.34
CA ILE A 126 10.65 -7.08 -3.85
C ILE A 126 11.05 -6.09 -2.75
N ALA A 127 11.77 -6.58 -1.75
CA ALA A 127 12.51 -5.75 -0.82
C ALA A 127 13.77 -5.24 -1.53
N ILE A 128 13.73 -4.02 -2.07
CA ILE A 128 14.99 -3.31 -2.38
C ILE A 128 15.59 -2.93 -1.01
N PHE A 129 16.51 -3.77 -0.53
CA PHE A 129 17.21 -3.58 0.73
C PHE A 129 18.00 -2.26 0.71
N GLY A 130 17.47 -1.25 1.40
CA GLY A 130 18.23 -0.12 1.91
C GLY A 130 18.17 -0.12 3.44
N ILE A 131 18.63 -1.21 4.08
CA ILE A 131 18.82 -1.20 5.54
C ILE A 131 20.03 -0.29 5.83
N ARG A 132 19.77 0.95 6.27
CA ARG A 132 20.72 1.65 7.12
C ARG A 132 20.22 1.51 8.56
N THR A 133 20.87 0.63 9.30
CA THR A 133 20.92 0.69 10.77
C THR A 133 21.54 2.02 11.21
#